data_AF-A0A380TX77-F1
#
_entry.id   AF-A0A380TX77-F1
#
_cell.length_a   1.000
_cell.length_b   1.000
_cell.length_c   1.000
_cell.angle_alpha   90.00
_cell.angle_beta   90.00
_cell.angle_gamma   90.00
#
_symmetry.space_group_name_H-M   'P 1'
#
loop_
_entity.id
_entity.type
_entity.pdbx_description
1 polymer ?
#
loop_
_entity_poly.entity_id
_entity_poly.type
_entity_poly.pdbx_seq_one_letter_code
_entity_poly.pdbx_strand_id
1 'polypeptide(L)'
;MKRYLIDANIFITAKNTFYQFGFAQCFWDLLIELHKKGIVYSINAVKHELLIQSDELKDWIKKLPDDFFEDHFLSLDSYAKLMVYGQIWLIRRK
;
A
#
# COMPACT_ATOMS: atom_id res chain seq x y z
N MET A 1 -14.27 6.29 -11.75
CA MET A 1 -14.48 5.12 -10.87
C MET A 1 -13.63 5.28 -9.62
N LYS A 2 -14.06 4.76 -8.47
CA LYS A 2 -13.23 4.73 -7.27
C LYS A 2 -12.14 3.66 -7.44
N ARG A 3 -10.87 4.03 -7.24
CA ARG A 3 -9.73 3.11 -7.21
C ARG A 3 -9.40 2.78 -5.76
N TYR A 4 -9.07 1.53 -5.47
CA TYR A 4 -8.73 1.08 -4.14
C TYR A 4 -7.21 1.14 -3.95
N LEU A 5 -6.78 1.86 -2.92
CA LEU A 5 -5.39 1.91 -2.50
C LEU A 5 -5.06 0.70 -1.63
N ILE A 6 -4.06 -0.08 -2.03
CA ILE A 6 -3.57 -1.23 -1.25
C ILE A 6 -2.39 -0.78 -0.38
N ASP A 7 -2.55 -0.97 0.94
CA ASP A 7 -1.54 -0.70 1.96
C ASP A 7 -0.53 -1.86 2.12
N ALA A 8 0.66 -1.56 2.64
CA ALA A 8 1.70 -2.54 2.94
C ALA A 8 1.16 -3.69 3.82
N ASN A 9 0.34 -3.38 4.82
CA ASN A 9 -0.20 -4.38 5.74
C ASN A 9 -1.05 -5.43 5.04
N ILE A 10 -1.78 -5.07 3.98
CA ILE A 10 -2.60 -6.03 3.23
C ILE A 10 -1.71 -7.09 2.60
N PHE A 11 -0.59 -6.69 2.00
CA PHE A 11 0.37 -7.63 1.42
C PHE A 11 1.04 -8.50 2.48
N ILE A 12 1.43 -7.91 3.61
CA ILE A 12 2.11 -8.62 4.70
C ILE A 12 1.16 -9.64 5.36
N THR A 13 -0.06 -9.25 5.70
CA THR A 13 -1.07 -10.13 6.29
C THR A 13 -1.52 -11.21 5.30
N ALA A 14 -1.68 -10.87 4.02
CA ALA A 14 -2.00 -11.85 2.99
C ALA A 14 -0.91 -12.93 2.94
N LYS A 15 0.37 -12.54 2.82
CA LYS A 15 1.49 -13.48 2.81
C LYS A 15 1.54 -14.34 4.08
N ASN A 16 1.41 -13.74 5.26
CA ASN A 16 1.68 -14.44 6.52
C ASN A 16 0.51 -15.30 7.04
N THR A 17 -0.73 -15.00 6.67
CA THR A 17 -1.91 -15.61 7.32
C THR A 17 -2.75 -16.46 6.38
N PHE A 18 -3.18 -15.92 5.24
CA PHE A 18 -4.24 -16.52 4.42
C PHE A 18 -3.79 -16.94 3.03
N TYR A 19 -2.76 -16.29 2.49
CA TYR A 19 -2.38 -16.35 1.09
C TYR A 19 -0.87 -16.48 0.91
N GLN A 20 -0.27 -17.45 1.61
CA GLN A 20 1.13 -17.82 1.39
C GLN A 20 1.38 -18.17 -0.09
N PHE A 21 2.51 -17.73 -0.64
CA PHE A 21 2.86 -17.90 -2.06
C PHE A 21 2.84 -19.37 -2.51
N GLY A 22 3.19 -20.30 -1.63
CA GLY A 22 3.17 -21.74 -1.93
C GLY A 22 1.79 -22.36 -2.10
N PHE A 23 0.71 -21.71 -1.65
CA PHE A 23 -0.65 -22.29 -1.67
C PHE A 23 -1.67 -21.42 -2.43
N ALA A 24 -1.52 -20.09 -2.39
CA ALA A 24 -2.55 -19.17 -2.84
C ALA A 24 -2.10 -18.23 -3.98
N GLN A 25 -1.40 -18.78 -4.97
CA GLN A 25 -0.91 -18.01 -6.12
C GLN A 25 -2.04 -17.25 -6.84
N CYS A 26 -3.24 -17.84 -6.91
CA CYS A 26 -4.43 -17.23 -7.53
C CYS A 26 -4.82 -15.86 -6.93
N PHE A 27 -4.56 -15.65 -5.63
CA PHE A 27 -4.83 -14.36 -4.98
C PHE A 27 -3.89 -13.27 -5.51
N TRP A 28 -2.61 -13.60 -5.65
CA TRP A 28 -1.59 -12.68 -6.16
C TRP A 28 -1.80 -12.37 -7.64
N ASP A 29 -2.22 -13.35 -8.43
CA ASP A 29 -2.60 -13.15 -9.84
C ASP A 29 -3.85 -12.26 -9.95
N LEU A 30 -4.84 -12.45 -9.06
CA LEU A 30 -6.03 -11.60 -9.00
C LEU A 30 -5.67 -10.13 -8.74
N LEU A 31 -4.74 -9.84 -7.85
CA LEU A 31 -4.29 -8.46 -7.60
C LEU A 31 -3.72 -7.80 -8.87
N ILE A 32 -2.94 -8.54 -9.65
CA ILE A 32 -2.39 -8.07 -10.92
C ILE A 32 -3.52 -7.80 -11.93
N GLU A 33 -4.49 -8.70 -12.05
CA GLU A 33 -5.63 -8.52 -12.96
C GLU A 33 -6.53 -7.35 -12.56
N LEU A 34 -6.75 -7.14 -11.26
CA LEU A 34 -7.49 -5.98 -10.76
C LEU A 34 -6.75 -4.67 -11.04
N HIS A 35 -5.42 -4.68 -10.97
CA HIS A 35 -4.62 -3.53 -11.31
C HIS A 35 -4.69 -3.22 -12.80
N LYS A 36 -4.58 -4.22 -13.68
CA LYS A 36 -4.78 -4.06 -15.14
C LYS A 36 -6.15 -3.47 -15.50
N LYS A 37 -7.17 -3.74 -14.68
CA LYS A 37 -8.52 -3.16 -14.82
C LYS A 37 -8.64 -1.73 -14.25
N GLY A 38 -7.57 -1.17 -13.69
CA GLY A 38 -7.55 0.15 -13.05
C GLY A 38 -8.35 0.22 -11.75
N ILE A 39 -8.62 -0.94 -11.12
CA ILE A 39 -9.45 -1.02 -9.90
C ILE A 39 -8.60 -0.83 -8.65
N VAL A 40 -7.38 -1.40 -8.64
CA VAL A 40 -6.46 -1.32 -7.50
C VAL A 40 -5.12 -0.73 -7.91
N TYR A 41 -4.47 -0.06 -6.96
CA TYR A 41 -3.13 0.46 -7.10
C TYR A 41 -2.47 0.54 -5.72
N SER A 42 -1.15 0.68 -5.68
CA SER A 42 -0.42 0.99 -4.45
C SER A 42 0.47 2.22 -4.67
N ILE A 43 1.20 2.63 -3.64
CA ILE A 43 2.04 3.83 -3.68
C ILE A 43 3.50 3.51 -3.52
N ASN A 44 4.37 4.37 -4.05
CA ASN A 44 5.82 4.19 -3.94
C ASN A 44 6.31 4.07 -2.50
N ALA A 45 5.70 4.76 -1.54
CA ALA A 45 6.03 4.60 -0.12
C ALA A 45 5.86 3.14 0.35
N VAL A 46 4.74 2.51 -0.02
CA VAL A 46 4.48 1.09 0.27
C VAL A 46 5.47 0.18 -0.45
N LYS A 47 5.80 0.47 -1.72
CA LYS A 47 6.87 -0.25 -2.45
C LYS A 47 8.17 -0.25 -1.65
N HIS A 48 8.60 0.91 -1.16
CA HIS A 48 9.83 1.03 -0.37
C HIS A 48 9.77 0.24 0.93
N GLU A 49 8.68 0.31 1.68
CA GLU A 49 8.49 -0.47 2.92
C GLU A 49 8.58 -1.98 2.66
N LEU A 50 7.92 -2.46 1.59
CA LEU A 50 7.92 -3.88 1.24
C LEU A 50 9.28 -4.37 0.71
N LEU A 51 10.06 -3.50 0.06
CA LEU A 51 11.41 -3.84 -0.43
C LEU A 51 12.46 -3.95 0.69
N ILE A 52 12.23 -3.28 1.83
CA ILE A 52 13.09 -3.38 3.01
C ILE A 52 12.98 -4.76 3.67
N GLN A 53 11.79 -5.36 3.64
CA GLN A 53 11.58 -6.71 4.17
C GLN A 53 12.27 -7.75 3.25
N SER A 54 13.07 -8.64 3.84
CA SER A 54 13.83 -9.65 3.10
C SER A 54 13.06 -10.97 3.03
N ASP A 55 12.11 -11.03 2.11
CA ASP A 55 11.13 -12.11 2.02
C ASP A 55 10.70 -12.40 0.58
N GLU A 56 10.03 -13.53 0.34
CA GLU A 56 9.42 -13.90 -0.95
C GLU A 56 8.50 -12.80 -1.53
N LEU A 57 7.91 -11.97 -0.66
CA LEU A 57 7.10 -10.83 -1.05
C LEU A 57 7.94 -9.80 -1.83
N LYS A 58 9.19 -9.57 -1.44
CA LYS A 58 10.11 -8.66 -2.13
C LYS A 58 10.37 -9.10 -3.57
N ASP A 59 10.58 -10.40 -3.77
CA ASP A 59 10.80 -10.95 -5.11
C ASP A 59 9.55 -10.88 -5.98
N TRP A 60 8.37 -10.98 -5.38
CA TRP A 60 7.10 -10.73 -6.08
C TRP A 60 6.93 -9.26 -6.45
N ILE A 61 7.16 -8.33 -5.50
CA ILE A 61 7.05 -6.88 -5.71
C ILE A 61 7.99 -6.41 -6.83
N LYS A 62 9.21 -6.96 -6.91
CA LYS A 62 10.17 -6.65 -8.00
C LYS A 62 9.70 -7.09 -9.39
N LYS A 63 8.78 -8.06 -9.49
CA LYS A 63 8.25 -8.56 -10.76
C LYS A 63 7.00 -7.80 -11.20
N LEU A 64 6.42 -6.96 -10.34
CA LEU A 64 5.26 -6.16 -10.69
C LEU A 64 5.63 -5.06 -11.70
N PRO A 65 4.69 -4.66 -12.58
CA PRO A 65 4.89 -3.53 -13.46
C PRO A 65 5.08 -2.24 -12.66
N ASP A 66 5.92 -1.33 -13.15
CA ASP A 66 6.17 -0.05 -12.47
C ASP A 66 4.91 0.81 -12.31
N ASP A 67 3.93 0.67 -13.21
CA ASP A 67 2.61 1.34 -13.14
C ASP A 67 1.76 0.89 -11.93
N PHE A 68 2.11 -0.22 -11.28
CA PHE A 68 1.41 -0.69 -10.07
C PHE A 68 1.55 0.29 -8.90
N PHE A 69 2.66 1.02 -8.85
CA PHE A 69 2.99 1.94 -7.77
C PHE A 69 2.96 3.37 -8.29
N GLU A 70 1.98 4.14 -7.81
CA GLU A 70 1.87 5.56 -8.13
C GLU A 70 2.63 6.40 -7.10
N ASP A 71 3.23 7.51 -7.55
CA ASP A 71 3.79 8.50 -6.63
C ASP A 71 2.66 9.18 -5.85
N HIS A 72 2.66 8.96 -4.53
CA HIS A 72 1.78 9.69 -3.65
C HIS A 72 2.41 11.03 -3.28
N PHE A 73 2.17 12.06 -4.11
CA PHE A 73 2.51 13.44 -3.77
C PHE A 73 1.25 14.29 -3.66
N LEU A 74 0.52 14.13 -2.55
CA LEU A 74 -0.60 15.01 -2.20
C LEU A 74 -0.70 15.23 -0.67
N SER A 75 0.36 15.66 0.03
CA SER A 75 0.15 15.94 1.46
C SER A 75 1.12 16.83 2.24
N LEU A 76 2.04 17.62 1.68
CA LEU A 76 2.67 18.65 2.54
C LEU A 76 1.58 19.57 3.17
N ASP A 77 0.55 19.88 2.39
CA ASP A 77 -0.64 20.63 2.84
C ASP A 77 -1.57 19.83 3.77
N SER A 78 -1.78 18.54 3.48
CA SER A 78 -2.68 17.68 4.26
C SER A 78 -2.08 17.28 5.61
N TYR A 79 -0.76 17.06 5.67
CA TYR A 79 -0.02 16.78 6.90
C TYR A 79 0.02 18.04 7.78
N ALA A 80 0.26 19.22 7.20
CA ALA A 80 0.20 20.48 7.93
C ALA A 80 -1.19 20.70 8.58
N LYS A 81 -2.28 20.40 7.86
CA LYS A 81 -3.64 20.46 8.41
C LYS A 81 -3.85 19.51 9.58
N LEU A 82 -3.39 18.26 9.48
CA LEU A 82 -3.50 17.30 10.58
C LEU A 82 -2.72 17.75 11.83
N MET A 83 -1.52 18.29 11.64
CA MET A 83 -0.73 18.86 12.74
C MET A 83 -1.44 20.03 13.42
N VAL A 84 -2.04 20.94 12.64
CA VAL A 84 -2.84 22.05 13.15
C VAL A 84 -4.08 21.56 13.92
N TYR A 85 -4.79 20.55 13.40
CA TYR A 85 -5.94 19.96 14.09
C TYR A 85 -5.55 19.33 15.43
N GLY A 86 -4.45 18.55 15.48
CA GLY A 86 -3.94 17.96 16.72
C GLY A 86 -3.55 19.04 17.75
N GLN A 87 -2.91 20.11 17.30
CA GLN A 87 -2.49 21.21 18.16
C GLN A 87 -3.69 21.99 18.75
N ILE A 88 -4.70 22.29 17.94
CA ILE A 88 -5.96 22.93 18.39
C ILE A 88 -6.69 22.03 19.40
N TRP A 89 -6.73 20.72 19.15
CA TRP A 89 -7.42 19.77 20.02
C TRP A 89 -6.75 19.64 21.40
N LEU A 90 -5.41 19.66 21.45
CA LEU A 90 -4.65 19.65 22.71
C LEU A 90 -4.81 20.94 23.52
N ILE A 91 -4.87 22.09 22.86
CA ILE A 91 -5.05 23.40 23.52
C ILE A 91 -6.45 23.53 24.14
N ARG A 92 -7.49 22.98 23.48
CA ARG A 92 -8.89 23.05 23.95
C ARG A 92 -9.22 22.11 25.12
N ARG A 93 -8.29 21.24 25.51
CA ARG A 93 -8.44 20.30 26.65
C ARG A 93 -7.68 20.71 27.91
N LYS A 94 -7.00 21.86 27.88
CA LYS A 94 -6.54 22.56 29.09
C LYS A 94 -7.57 23.61 29.50
#